data_AF-A0A0M6WG69-F1
#
_entry.id   AF-A0A0M6WG69-F1
#
_cell.length_a   1.000
_cell.length_b   1.000
_cell.length_c   1.000
_cell.angle_alpha   90.00
_cell.angle_beta   90.00
_cell.angle_gamma   90.00
#
_symmetry.space_group_name_H-M   'P 1'
#
loop_
_entity.id
_entity.type
_entity.pdbx_description
1 polymer ?
#
loop_
_entity_poly.entity_id
_entity_poly.type
_entity_poly.pdbx_seq_one_letter_code
_entity_poly.pdbx_strand_id
1 'polypeptide(L)'
;MIRPKIGLDWDDVTAPFNSIAIDMANKKYNITPPLALDDIDSWENTGRASVIKEFYRDNALYERQKPTEETKRMIRKLMDIGEVYFITAVAPGFMGVRASQIMEAFPDFPTENIILGNAKNLVQFDIILDDAIHNVLETPATYPVLMRKPWNSKMTGLLSVNNITEFVYLVEQIINASLYRNKNIKNPSVVALVGPSGSGKTALSDSLCTMEQFENPKTYCTKPGDKHRYLTEEEFNAQDFFEKTRYAGIQYGTKMEDIEAVLAKGHFVVMPLDMCGAIAMKRHFPTVIVYVARDKELLIRDIIEQDYSIEEKTLRILSIDAEKRNRQICDYAVNNMDVSAATRELSDVLESNCL
;
A
#
# COMPACT_ATOMS: atom_id res chain seq x y z
N MET A 1 -26.46 0.69 3.66
CA MET A 1 -25.00 0.47 3.79
C MET A 1 -24.34 1.75 3.33
N ILE A 2 -23.44 2.34 4.12
CA ILE A 2 -22.71 3.55 3.71
C ILE A 2 -21.80 3.12 2.55
N ARG A 3 -22.04 3.66 1.36
CA ARG A 3 -21.20 3.43 0.17
C ARG A 3 -20.18 4.58 0.14
N PRO A 4 -18.88 4.33 0.36
CA PRO A 4 -17.90 5.39 0.35
C PRO A 4 -17.77 5.99 -1.04
N LYS A 5 -17.51 7.30 -1.11
CA LYS A 5 -17.13 8.00 -2.34
C LYS A 5 -15.64 7.82 -2.59
N ILE A 6 -15.29 7.21 -3.72
CA ILE A 6 -13.95 6.77 -4.07
C ILE A 6 -13.47 7.54 -5.30
N GLY A 7 -12.46 8.40 -5.13
CA GLY A 7 -11.78 9.05 -6.24
C GLY A 7 -10.60 8.22 -6.74
N LEU A 8 -10.56 7.92 -8.04
CA LEU A 8 -9.46 7.21 -8.68
C LEU A 8 -8.73 8.12 -9.66
N ASP A 9 -7.42 8.21 -9.55
CA ASP A 9 -6.62 8.72 -10.66
C ASP A 9 -6.55 7.72 -11.82
N TRP A 10 -6.24 8.24 -13.00
CA TRP A 10 -6.12 7.44 -14.21
C TRP A 10 -4.67 7.03 -14.51
N ASP A 11 -3.74 7.97 -14.47
CA ASP A 11 -2.37 7.79 -14.97
C ASP A 11 -1.54 6.96 -13.99
N ASP A 12 -1.03 5.83 -14.46
CA ASP A 12 -0.30 4.84 -13.67
C ASP A 12 -1.07 4.25 -12.45
N VAL A 13 -2.30 4.69 -12.18
CA VAL A 13 -3.23 4.09 -11.23
C VAL A 13 -4.22 3.15 -11.92
N THR A 14 -4.96 3.64 -12.91
CA THR A 14 -5.98 2.87 -13.65
C THR A 14 -5.45 2.36 -14.98
N ALA A 15 -4.59 3.13 -15.65
CA ALA A 15 -4.00 2.78 -16.93
C ALA A 15 -2.52 3.17 -16.96
N PRO A 16 -1.64 2.37 -17.59
CA PRO A 16 -0.22 2.70 -17.68
C PRO A 16 0.00 4.02 -18.43
N PHE A 17 0.88 4.88 -17.93
CA PHE A 17 1.24 6.14 -18.58
C PHE A 17 2.75 6.22 -18.81
N ASN A 18 3.53 6.17 -17.73
CA ASN A 18 4.99 6.31 -17.82
C ASN A 18 5.68 5.15 -18.52
N SER A 19 5.19 3.90 -18.36
CA SER A 19 5.75 2.75 -19.06
C SER A 19 5.56 2.83 -20.58
N ILE A 20 4.48 3.45 -21.05
CA ILE A 20 4.23 3.70 -22.48
C ILE A 20 5.20 4.76 -22.99
N ALA A 21 5.37 5.85 -22.25
CA ALA A 21 6.31 6.92 -22.59
C ALA A 21 7.76 6.38 -22.66
N ILE A 22 8.13 5.48 -21.76
CA ILE A 22 9.42 4.76 -21.78
C ILE A 22 9.57 3.91 -23.04
N ASP A 23 8.57 3.10 -23.41
CA ASP A 23 8.59 2.30 -24.65
C ASP A 23 8.79 3.18 -25.89
N MET A 24 8.08 4.32 -25.94
CA MET A 24 8.20 5.30 -27.03
C MET A 24 9.61 5.92 -27.07
N ALA A 25 10.17 6.31 -25.93
CA ALA A 25 11.51 6.86 -25.82
C ALA A 25 12.59 5.86 -26.24
N ASN A 26 12.50 4.63 -25.73
CA ASN A 26 13.43 3.56 -26.08
C ASN A 26 13.44 3.29 -27.58
N LYS A 27 12.26 3.26 -28.23
CA LYS A 27 12.13 3.08 -29.69
C LYS A 27 12.66 4.26 -30.50
N LYS A 28 12.38 5.49 -30.06
CA LYS A 28 12.79 6.71 -30.77
C LYS A 28 14.30 6.94 -30.70
N TYR A 29 14.90 6.68 -29.53
CA TYR A 29 16.28 7.06 -29.25
C TYR A 29 17.27 5.90 -29.18
N ASN A 30 16.81 4.64 -29.22
CA ASN A 30 17.66 3.44 -29.08
C ASN A 30 18.55 3.49 -27.82
N ILE A 31 17.96 3.87 -26.69
CA ILE A 31 18.67 4.12 -25.42
C ILE A 31 19.32 2.81 -24.92
N THR A 32 20.61 2.87 -24.54
CA THR A 32 21.37 1.72 -24.01
C THR A 32 22.02 2.08 -22.66
N PRO A 33 21.76 1.32 -21.58
CA PRO A 33 20.74 0.26 -21.48
C PRO A 33 19.32 0.83 -21.71
N PRO A 34 18.31 0.04 -22.07
CA PRO A 34 16.94 0.55 -22.20
C PRO A 34 16.48 1.26 -20.92
N LEU A 35 15.67 2.30 -21.05
CA LEU A 35 14.96 2.88 -19.92
C LEU A 35 13.97 1.86 -19.35
N ALA A 36 13.90 1.77 -18.03
CA ALA A 36 12.93 1.02 -17.24
C ALA A 36 12.14 1.97 -16.34
N LEU A 37 11.03 1.50 -15.77
CA LEU A 37 10.19 2.34 -14.90
C LEU A 37 10.96 2.83 -13.65
N ASP A 38 11.89 2.02 -13.15
CA ASP A 38 12.74 2.34 -12.00
C ASP A 38 13.74 3.48 -12.29
N ASP A 39 13.96 3.84 -13.57
CA ASP A 39 14.74 5.04 -13.92
C ASP A 39 13.96 6.36 -13.60
N ILE A 40 12.67 6.28 -13.26
CA ILE A 40 11.86 7.42 -12.79
C ILE A 40 11.87 7.43 -11.25
N ASP A 41 12.91 8.02 -10.67
CA ASP A 41 13.17 7.99 -9.22
C ASP A 41 12.56 9.16 -8.42
N SER A 42 11.92 10.10 -9.12
CA SER A 42 11.40 11.36 -8.58
C SER A 42 10.19 11.84 -9.38
N TRP A 43 9.28 12.57 -8.73
CA TRP A 43 8.10 13.14 -9.38
C TRP A 43 8.45 14.14 -10.48
N GLU A 44 9.48 14.95 -10.23
CA GLU A 44 10.04 15.88 -11.20
C GLU A 44 10.64 15.14 -12.40
N ASN A 45 10.86 13.83 -12.31
CA ASN A 45 11.48 12.98 -13.33
C ASN A 45 12.74 13.66 -13.91
N THR A 46 13.76 13.74 -13.06
CA THR A 46 15.07 14.26 -13.41
C THR A 46 16.01 13.11 -13.85
N GLY A 47 17.10 13.42 -14.54
CA GLY A 47 18.03 12.39 -15.02
C GLY A 47 17.64 11.76 -16.36
N ARG A 48 18.01 10.49 -16.56
CA ARG A 48 17.95 9.85 -17.90
C ARG A 48 16.53 9.61 -18.41
N ALA A 49 15.57 9.39 -17.51
CA ALA A 49 14.17 9.22 -17.89
C ALA A 49 13.46 10.55 -18.19
N SER A 50 14.11 11.70 -18.00
CA SER A 50 13.52 13.02 -18.28
C SER A 50 13.08 13.20 -19.74
N VAL A 51 13.69 12.45 -20.66
CA VAL A 51 13.35 12.44 -22.09
C VAL A 51 11.91 12.01 -22.36
N ILE A 52 11.29 11.21 -21.47
CA ILE A 52 9.94 10.67 -21.71
C ILE A 52 8.85 11.75 -21.65
N LYS A 53 9.13 12.90 -21.02
CA LYS A 53 8.18 14.02 -20.87
C LYS A 53 7.72 14.58 -22.22
N GLU A 54 8.53 14.44 -23.27
CA GLU A 54 8.13 14.89 -24.61
C GLU A 54 6.88 14.15 -25.12
N PHE A 55 6.68 12.90 -24.69
CA PHE A 55 5.57 12.06 -25.13
C PHE A 55 4.28 12.32 -24.36
N TYR A 56 4.31 13.05 -23.24
CA TYR A 56 3.11 13.37 -22.46
C TYR A 56 2.12 14.25 -23.22
N ARG A 57 2.53 14.83 -24.36
CA ARG A 57 1.65 15.60 -25.27
C ARG A 57 1.48 14.92 -26.63
N ASP A 58 1.82 13.64 -26.73
CA ASP A 58 1.67 12.84 -27.95
C ASP A 58 0.36 12.03 -27.90
N ASN A 59 -0.51 12.22 -28.90
CA ASN A 59 -1.76 11.46 -29.03
C ASN A 59 -1.53 9.94 -29.04
N ALA A 60 -0.42 9.47 -29.63
CA ALA A 60 -0.11 8.04 -29.70
C ALA A 60 0.08 7.40 -28.33
N LEU A 61 0.51 8.19 -27.32
CA LEU A 61 0.59 7.71 -25.93
C LEU A 61 -0.83 7.40 -25.41
N TYR A 62 -1.76 8.34 -25.56
CA TYR A 62 -3.14 8.19 -25.10
C TYR A 62 -3.88 7.05 -25.83
N GLU A 63 -3.66 6.87 -27.14
CA GLU A 63 -4.23 5.74 -27.89
C GLU A 63 -3.80 4.38 -27.34
N ARG A 64 -2.58 4.29 -26.80
CA ARG A 64 -2.00 3.06 -26.22
C ARG A 64 -2.35 2.86 -24.75
N GLN A 65 -2.76 3.93 -24.05
CA GLN A 65 -3.10 3.89 -22.64
C GLN A 65 -4.44 3.19 -22.43
N LYS A 66 -4.39 1.90 -22.10
CA LYS A 66 -5.57 1.06 -21.83
C LYS A 66 -5.42 0.32 -20.49
N PRO A 67 -6.44 0.35 -19.61
CA PRO A 67 -6.46 -0.48 -18.41
C PRO A 67 -6.38 -1.96 -18.76
N THR A 68 -5.70 -2.74 -17.92
CA THR A 68 -5.71 -4.21 -18.04
C THR A 68 -7.09 -4.78 -17.72
N GLU A 69 -7.40 -5.98 -18.20
CA GLU A 69 -8.68 -6.65 -17.89
C GLU A 69 -8.85 -6.93 -16.39
N GLU A 70 -7.76 -7.21 -15.68
CA GLU A 70 -7.77 -7.29 -14.21
C GLU A 70 -8.18 -5.95 -13.58
N THR A 71 -7.60 -4.84 -14.05
CA THR A 71 -7.93 -3.51 -13.52
C THR A 71 -9.39 -3.16 -13.77
N LYS A 72 -9.90 -3.43 -14.97
CA LYS A 72 -11.31 -3.22 -15.29
C LYS A 72 -12.23 -4.03 -14.37
N ARG A 73 -11.89 -5.31 -14.13
CA ARG A 73 -12.64 -6.19 -13.22
C ARG A 73 -12.62 -5.68 -11.78
N MET A 74 -11.47 -5.20 -11.29
CA MET A 74 -11.36 -4.66 -9.93
C MET A 74 -12.12 -3.35 -9.76
N ILE A 75 -12.11 -2.46 -10.76
CA ILE A 75 -12.91 -1.23 -10.73
C ILE A 75 -14.41 -1.54 -10.72
N ARG A 76 -14.87 -2.53 -11.49
CA ARG A 76 -16.27 -2.98 -11.39
C ARG A 76 -16.61 -3.49 -9.98
N LYS A 77 -15.71 -4.24 -9.34
CA LYS A 77 -15.90 -4.63 -7.92
C LYS A 77 -15.96 -3.42 -6.98
N LEU A 78 -15.15 -2.39 -7.21
CA LEU A 78 -15.24 -1.13 -6.44
C LEU A 78 -16.61 -0.47 -6.63
N MET A 79 -17.15 -0.49 -7.87
CA MET A 79 -18.48 0.01 -8.16
C MET A 79 -19.59 -0.80 -7.50
N ASP A 80 -19.36 -2.06 -7.10
CA ASP A 80 -20.33 -2.84 -6.33
C ASP A 80 -20.39 -2.38 -4.86
N ILE A 81 -19.24 -1.97 -4.29
CA ILE A 81 -19.09 -1.65 -2.86
C ILE A 81 -19.03 -0.15 -2.53
N GLY A 82 -18.85 0.72 -3.52
CA GLY A 82 -18.71 2.18 -3.32
C GLY A 82 -19.20 3.02 -4.51
N GLU A 83 -19.22 4.33 -4.35
CA GLU A 83 -19.51 5.30 -5.41
C GLU A 83 -18.17 5.73 -6.03
N VAL A 84 -17.87 5.22 -7.23
CA VAL A 84 -16.57 5.43 -7.89
C VAL A 84 -16.62 6.66 -8.80
N TYR A 85 -15.57 7.48 -8.71
CA TYR A 85 -15.33 8.66 -9.54
C TYR A 85 -13.93 8.57 -10.14
N PHE A 86 -13.78 8.94 -11.42
CA PHE A 86 -12.47 9.22 -11.98
C PHE A 86 -12.13 10.69 -11.77
N ILE A 87 -11.10 10.97 -10.97
CA ILE A 87 -10.58 12.31 -10.69
C ILE A 87 -9.17 12.40 -11.28
N THR A 88 -9.08 12.84 -12.53
CA THR A 88 -7.83 12.78 -13.29
C THR A 88 -7.53 14.09 -13.99
N ALA A 89 -6.24 14.35 -14.22
CA ALA A 89 -5.80 15.57 -14.86
C ALA A 89 -4.99 15.27 -16.11
N VAL A 90 -5.26 16.04 -17.17
CA VAL A 90 -4.52 16.02 -18.43
C VAL A 90 -4.42 17.45 -18.94
N ALA A 91 -3.53 17.70 -19.92
CA ALA A 91 -3.49 19.02 -20.56
C ALA A 91 -4.87 19.33 -21.18
N PRO A 92 -5.34 20.60 -21.17
CA PRO A 92 -6.70 20.93 -21.59
C PRO A 92 -7.12 20.38 -22.96
N GLY A 93 -6.19 20.34 -23.93
CA GLY A 93 -6.45 19.78 -25.27
C GLY A 93 -6.74 18.27 -25.30
N PHE A 94 -6.37 17.53 -24.23
CA PHE A 94 -6.56 16.07 -24.11
C PHE A 94 -7.73 15.69 -23.21
N MET A 95 -8.45 16.65 -22.62
CA MET A 95 -9.56 16.35 -21.71
C MET A 95 -10.65 15.50 -22.37
N GLY A 96 -11.04 15.83 -23.61
CA GLY A 96 -12.00 15.03 -24.38
C GLY A 96 -11.47 13.62 -24.74
N VAL A 97 -10.16 13.51 -24.98
CA VAL A 97 -9.50 12.21 -25.23
C VAL A 97 -9.57 11.36 -23.97
N ARG A 98 -9.21 11.90 -22.80
CA ARG A 98 -9.27 11.19 -21.51
C ARG A 98 -10.68 10.74 -21.16
N ALA A 99 -11.69 11.60 -21.33
CA ALA A 99 -13.09 11.21 -21.14
C ALA A 99 -13.48 10.04 -22.06
N SER A 100 -13.07 10.10 -23.33
CA SER A 100 -13.36 9.03 -24.30
C SER A 100 -12.66 7.72 -23.94
N GLN A 101 -11.41 7.76 -23.48
CA GLN A 101 -10.67 6.56 -23.01
C GLN A 101 -11.39 5.89 -21.82
N ILE A 102 -11.88 6.69 -20.87
CA ILE A 102 -12.63 6.19 -19.72
C ILE A 102 -13.91 5.49 -20.18
N MET A 103 -14.70 6.15 -21.04
CA MET A 103 -15.96 5.59 -21.55
C MET A 103 -15.75 4.35 -22.44
N GLU A 104 -14.68 4.30 -23.23
CA GLU A 104 -14.33 3.10 -24.01
C GLU A 104 -13.95 1.94 -23.08
N ALA A 105 -13.16 2.20 -22.04
CA ALA A 105 -12.74 1.18 -21.08
C ALA A 105 -13.91 0.69 -20.19
N PHE A 106 -14.86 1.58 -19.89
CA PHE A 106 -16.02 1.34 -19.03
C PHE A 106 -17.30 1.91 -19.65
N PRO A 107 -17.92 1.21 -20.63
CA PRO A 107 -19.09 1.71 -21.36
C PRO A 107 -20.31 2.05 -20.49
N ASP A 108 -20.46 1.35 -19.38
CA ASP A 108 -21.58 1.52 -18.43
C ASP A 108 -21.24 2.47 -17.27
N PHE A 109 -20.09 3.17 -17.31
CA PHE A 109 -19.68 4.08 -16.24
C PHE A 109 -20.48 5.40 -16.28
N PRO A 110 -21.02 5.89 -15.15
CA PRO A 110 -21.75 7.15 -15.12
C PRO A 110 -20.86 8.32 -15.55
N THR A 111 -21.24 9.03 -16.61
CA THR A 111 -20.44 10.12 -17.18
C THR A 111 -20.27 11.30 -16.22
N GLU A 112 -21.27 11.54 -15.37
CA GLU A 112 -21.27 12.53 -14.29
C GLU A 112 -20.25 12.23 -13.18
N ASN A 113 -19.74 11.00 -13.12
CA ASN A 113 -18.70 10.59 -12.19
C ASN A 113 -17.28 10.78 -12.74
N ILE A 114 -17.13 11.43 -13.90
CA ILE A 114 -15.83 11.77 -14.49
C ILE A 114 -15.53 13.24 -14.20
N ILE A 115 -14.50 13.49 -13.39
CA ILE A 115 -14.04 14.81 -13.00
C ILE A 115 -12.64 15.05 -13.57
N LEU A 116 -12.54 15.98 -14.53
CA LEU A 116 -11.28 16.33 -15.18
C LEU A 116 -10.72 17.63 -14.61
N GLY A 117 -9.61 17.56 -13.87
CA GLY A 117 -8.99 18.73 -13.28
C GLY A 117 -7.76 18.44 -12.42
N ASN A 118 -6.84 19.41 -12.36
CA ASN A 118 -5.60 19.32 -11.56
C ASN A 118 -5.84 19.58 -10.06
N ALA A 119 -6.81 20.43 -9.71
CA ALA A 119 -7.04 20.86 -8.32
C ALA A 119 -7.80 19.81 -7.51
N LYS A 120 -7.21 18.61 -7.32
CA LYS A 120 -7.84 17.49 -6.61
C LYS A 120 -8.10 17.79 -5.14
N ASN A 121 -7.33 18.70 -4.55
CA ASN A 121 -7.50 19.22 -3.20
C ASN A 121 -8.84 19.95 -2.98
N LEU A 122 -9.55 20.35 -4.04
CA LEU A 122 -10.86 21.00 -3.94
C LEU A 122 -12.04 20.01 -3.97
N VAL A 123 -11.78 18.72 -4.22
CA VAL A 123 -12.83 17.70 -4.35
C VAL A 123 -12.83 16.79 -3.13
N GLN A 124 -13.95 16.73 -2.43
CA GLN A 124 -14.11 15.91 -1.23
C GLN A 124 -14.54 14.49 -1.60
N PHE A 125 -13.68 13.51 -1.29
CA PHE A 125 -13.99 12.08 -1.32
C PHE A 125 -13.83 11.47 0.08
N ASP A 126 -14.36 10.27 0.30
CA ASP A 126 -14.05 9.51 1.50
C ASP A 126 -12.68 8.84 1.36
N ILE A 127 -12.40 8.30 0.17
CA ILE A 127 -11.18 7.60 -0.20
C ILE A 127 -10.66 8.16 -1.51
N ILE A 128 -9.35 8.41 -1.64
CA ILE A 128 -8.72 8.73 -2.92
C ILE A 128 -7.53 7.81 -3.17
N LEU A 129 -7.34 7.40 -4.42
CA LEU A 129 -6.19 6.62 -4.88
C LEU A 129 -5.44 7.39 -5.95
N ASP A 130 -4.19 7.72 -5.66
CA ASP A 130 -3.34 8.53 -6.54
C ASP A 130 -1.88 8.10 -6.38
N ASP A 131 -1.07 8.15 -7.43
CA ASP A 131 0.37 7.90 -7.37
C ASP A 131 1.18 9.18 -7.08
N ALA A 132 0.58 10.34 -7.33
CA ALA A 132 1.18 11.63 -7.11
C ALA A 132 1.10 12.03 -5.62
N ILE A 133 2.28 12.19 -5.01
CA ILE A 133 2.40 12.42 -3.57
C ILE A 133 1.61 13.66 -3.11
N HIS A 134 1.70 14.77 -3.85
CA HIS A 134 1.04 16.02 -3.48
C HIS A 134 -0.49 15.87 -3.47
N ASN A 135 -1.07 15.11 -4.40
CA ASN A 135 -2.51 14.83 -4.40
C ASN A 135 -2.94 14.02 -3.16
N VAL A 136 -2.11 13.07 -2.72
CA VAL A 136 -2.36 12.26 -1.52
C VAL A 136 -2.18 13.07 -0.23
N LEU A 137 -1.24 14.02 -0.20
CA LEU A 137 -0.95 14.82 1.00
C LEU A 137 -1.91 16.01 1.18
N GLU A 138 -2.35 16.63 0.08
CA GLU A 138 -3.16 17.85 0.10
C GLU A 138 -4.66 17.59 0.01
N THR A 139 -5.06 16.35 -0.27
CA THR A 139 -6.48 15.97 -0.33
C THR A 139 -7.17 16.12 1.03
N PRO A 140 -8.44 16.57 1.04
CA PRO A 140 -9.25 16.60 2.25
C PRO A 140 -9.93 15.25 2.55
N ALA A 141 -9.61 14.19 1.79
CA ALA A 141 -10.20 12.86 1.97
C ALA A 141 -9.85 12.24 3.33
N THR A 142 -10.77 11.43 3.86
CA THR A 142 -10.57 10.73 5.13
C THR A 142 -9.47 9.66 5.01
N TYR A 143 -9.45 8.95 3.88
CA TYR A 143 -8.49 7.89 3.58
C TYR A 143 -7.71 8.22 2.29
N PRO A 144 -6.65 9.03 2.38
CA PRO A 144 -5.73 9.25 1.26
C PRO A 144 -4.86 8.01 1.06
N VAL A 145 -4.94 7.40 -0.12
CA VAL A 145 -4.21 6.17 -0.47
C VAL A 145 -3.22 6.45 -1.60
N LEU A 146 -1.95 6.12 -1.36
CA LEU A 146 -0.88 6.22 -2.35
C LEU A 146 -0.80 4.92 -3.17
N MET A 147 -0.88 5.02 -4.49
CA MET A 147 -0.47 3.95 -5.40
C MET A 147 1.06 3.93 -5.48
N ARG A 148 1.69 2.83 -5.05
CA ARG A 148 3.15 2.73 -5.03
C ARG A 148 3.74 2.71 -6.43
N LYS A 149 4.74 3.58 -6.65
CA LYS A 149 5.50 3.74 -7.89
C LYS A 149 6.96 4.09 -7.59
N PRO A 150 7.90 3.88 -8.54
CA PRO A 150 9.31 4.20 -8.30
C PRO A 150 9.56 5.64 -7.85
N TRP A 151 8.85 6.61 -8.43
CA TRP A 151 8.97 8.04 -8.11
C TRP A 151 8.45 8.45 -6.73
N ASN A 152 7.66 7.59 -6.08
CA ASN A 152 7.15 7.83 -4.72
C ASN A 152 7.71 6.86 -3.68
N SER A 153 8.76 6.11 -4.04
CA SER A 153 9.39 5.08 -3.21
C SER A 153 9.95 5.59 -1.87
N LYS A 154 10.29 6.87 -1.77
CA LYS A 154 10.79 7.50 -0.53
C LYS A 154 9.69 7.82 0.48
N MET A 155 8.41 7.78 0.08
CA MET A 155 7.30 8.07 0.98
C MET A 155 7.07 6.94 1.97
N THR A 156 6.89 7.28 3.23
CA THR A 156 6.66 6.32 4.32
C THR A 156 5.47 6.76 5.16
N GLY A 157 4.84 5.82 5.86
CA GLY A 157 3.73 6.13 6.78
C GLY A 157 2.37 6.41 6.15
N LEU A 158 2.32 6.65 4.85
CA LEU A 158 1.06 6.82 4.13
C LEU A 158 0.35 5.48 3.98
N LEU A 159 -0.98 5.52 4.00
CA LEU A 159 -1.79 4.40 3.55
C LEU A 159 -1.49 4.19 2.07
N SER A 160 -1.07 2.99 1.69
CA SER A 160 -0.61 2.72 0.33
C SER A 160 -0.93 1.31 -0.12
N VAL A 161 -0.95 1.11 -1.43
CA VAL A 161 -1.18 -0.17 -2.10
C VAL A 161 -0.28 -0.29 -3.33
N ASN A 162 0.08 -1.50 -3.72
CA ASN A 162 0.95 -1.74 -4.89
C ASN A 162 0.16 -1.91 -6.20
N ASN A 163 -1.13 -2.24 -6.10
CA ASN A 163 -1.99 -2.49 -7.26
C ASN A 163 -3.46 -2.27 -6.91
N ILE A 164 -4.30 -2.20 -7.94
CA ILE A 164 -5.74 -1.97 -7.80
C ILE A 164 -6.45 -3.12 -7.06
N THR A 165 -5.94 -4.35 -7.13
CA THR A 165 -6.51 -5.49 -6.41
C THR A 165 -6.37 -5.31 -4.90
N GLU A 166 -5.17 -4.94 -4.42
CA GLU A 166 -4.95 -4.55 -3.01
C GLU A 166 -5.81 -3.36 -2.60
N PHE A 167 -6.01 -2.38 -3.50
CA PHE A 167 -6.91 -1.26 -3.22
C PHE A 167 -8.35 -1.71 -2.93
N VAL A 168 -8.90 -2.66 -3.71
CA VAL A 168 -10.24 -3.21 -3.43
C VAL A 168 -10.29 -3.83 -2.03
N TYR A 169 -9.31 -4.66 -1.67
CA TYR A 169 -9.24 -5.26 -0.35
C TYR A 169 -9.13 -4.23 0.77
N LEU A 170 -8.37 -3.14 0.56
CA LEU A 170 -8.28 -2.03 1.50
C LEU A 170 -9.64 -1.33 1.67
N VAL A 171 -10.36 -1.04 0.58
CA VAL A 171 -11.71 -0.44 0.65
C VAL A 171 -12.67 -1.37 1.40
N GLU A 172 -12.64 -2.67 1.12
CA GLU A 172 -13.42 -3.66 1.88
C GLU A 172 -13.04 -3.64 3.36
N GLN A 173 -11.76 -3.46 3.72
CA GLN A 173 -11.35 -3.36 5.12
C GLN A 173 -11.86 -2.09 5.78
N ILE A 174 -11.80 -0.95 5.10
CA ILE A 174 -12.35 0.31 5.60
C ILE A 174 -13.85 0.15 5.88
N ILE A 175 -14.60 -0.39 4.91
CA ILE A 175 -16.04 -0.65 5.05
C ILE A 175 -16.29 -1.62 6.21
N ASN A 176 -15.55 -2.74 6.26
CA ASN A 176 -15.72 -3.75 7.30
C ASN A 176 -15.44 -3.20 8.70
N ALA A 177 -14.33 -2.48 8.89
CA ALA A 177 -13.97 -1.89 10.18
C ALA A 177 -15.00 -0.84 10.64
N SER A 178 -15.65 -0.16 9.70
CA SER A 178 -16.74 0.79 10.01
C SER A 178 -18.05 0.10 10.44
N LEU A 179 -18.31 -1.13 9.97
CA LEU A 179 -19.56 -1.85 10.19
C LEU A 179 -19.49 -2.90 11.30
N TYR A 180 -18.36 -3.59 11.46
CA TYR A 180 -18.21 -4.76 12.32
C TYR A 180 -16.91 -4.64 13.12
N ARG A 181 -17.01 -4.17 14.37
CA ARG A 181 -15.89 -4.28 15.33
C ARG A 181 -15.90 -5.68 15.94
N ASN A 182 -14.73 -6.31 16.01
CA ASN A 182 -14.49 -7.66 16.56
C ASN A 182 -15.07 -8.80 15.70
N LYS A 183 -14.28 -9.27 14.72
CA LYS A 183 -14.64 -10.40 13.85
C LYS A 183 -14.17 -11.74 14.41
N ASN A 184 -14.97 -12.77 14.11
CA ASN A 184 -14.54 -14.14 14.25
C ASN A 184 -13.26 -14.41 13.43
N ILE A 185 -12.34 -15.13 14.05
CA ILE A 185 -10.99 -15.41 13.57
C ILE A 185 -10.98 -16.85 13.05
N LYS A 186 -10.48 -17.06 11.83
CA LYS A 186 -10.28 -18.41 11.30
C LYS A 186 -8.96 -18.97 11.86
N ASN A 187 -8.96 -20.23 12.25
CA ASN A 187 -7.74 -20.92 12.69
C ASN A 187 -7.34 -22.00 11.64
N PRO A 188 -6.10 -22.00 11.12
CA PRO A 188 -5.02 -21.01 11.32
C PRO A 188 -5.21 -19.75 10.47
N SER A 189 -4.63 -18.63 10.92
CA SER A 189 -4.62 -17.35 10.18
C SER A 189 -3.34 -16.55 10.41
N VAL A 190 -3.18 -15.52 9.60
CA VAL A 190 -2.13 -14.50 9.75
C VAL A 190 -2.59 -13.44 10.74
N VAL A 191 -1.79 -13.18 11.76
CA VAL A 191 -1.92 -12.07 12.71
C VAL A 191 -0.97 -10.96 12.26
N ALA A 192 -1.50 -10.02 11.48
CA ALA A 192 -0.76 -8.85 11.01
C ALA A 192 -0.74 -7.77 12.10
N LEU A 193 0.41 -7.61 12.75
CA LEU A 193 0.63 -6.56 13.75
C LEU A 193 0.99 -5.26 13.02
N VAL A 194 0.09 -4.28 13.06
CA VAL A 194 0.28 -2.97 12.40
C VAL A 194 0.29 -1.86 13.44
N GLY A 195 1.09 -0.83 13.22
CA GLY A 195 1.17 0.32 14.11
C GLY A 195 2.41 1.15 13.81
N PRO A 196 2.56 2.32 14.44
CA PRO A 196 3.68 3.20 14.16
C PRO A 196 5.05 2.58 14.43
N SER A 197 6.10 3.13 13.81
CA SER A 197 7.47 2.82 14.22
C SER A 197 7.65 3.07 15.72
N GLY A 198 8.31 2.16 16.44
CA GLY A 198 8.46 2.24 17.90
C GLY A 198 7.27 1.72 18.72
N SER A 199 6.18 1.25 18.10
CA SER A 199 5.03 0.72 18.87
C SER A 199 5.29 -0.63 19.54
N GLY A 200 6.46 -1.24 19.33
CA GLY A 200 6.83 -2.52 19.93
C GLY A 200 6.26 -3.75 19.22
N LYS A 201 5.82 -3.64 17.95
CA LYS A 201 5.32 -4.76 17.14
C LYS A 201 6.24 -5.97 17.16
N THR A 202 7.55 -5.77 17.00
CA THR A 202 8.54 -6.84 17.01
C THR A 202 8.62 -7.51 18.38
N ALA A 203 8.69 -6.74 19.47
CA ALA A 203 8.73 -7.30 20.82
C ALA A 203 7.46 -8.10 21.16
N LEU A 204 6.30 -7.62 20.71
CA LEU A 204 5.03 -8.33 20.86
C LEU A 204 5.01 -9.63 20.03
N SER A 205 5.50 -9.58 18.79
CA SER A 205 5.65 -10.78 17.93
C SER A 205 6.57 -11.81 18.57
N ASP A 206 7.74 -11.39 19.05
CA ASP A 206 8.73 -12.26 19.67
C ASP A 206 8.15 -12.90 20.94
N SER A 207 7.41 -12.11 21.74
CA SER A 207 6.74 -12.60 22.95
C SER A 207 5.64 -13.62 22.62
N LEU A 208 4.82 -13.40 21.58
CA LEU A 208 3.81 -14.36 21.14
C LEU A 208 4.45 -15.67 20.66
N CYS A 209 5.53 -15.59 19.88
CA CYS A 209 6.23 -16.76 19.34
C CYS A 209 6.96 -17.61 20.41
N THR A 210 6.90 -17.22 21.68
CA THR A 210 7.32 -18.11 22.79
C THR A 210 6.30 -19.21 23.07
N MET A 211 5.06 -19.06 22.61
CA MET A 211 4.01 -20.08 22.71
C MET A 211 4.01 -20.91 21.41
N GLU A 212 3.82 -22.23 21.52
CA GLU A 212 3.95 -23.15 20.39
C GLU A 212 2.99 -22.86 19.22
N GLN A 213 1.83 -22.26 19.51
CA GLN A 213 0.80 -21.96 18.52
C GLN A 213 1.10 -20.75 17.60
N PHE A 214 2.17 -20.00 17.86
CA PHE A 214 2.55 -18.81 17.10
C PHE A 214 3.93 -18.97 16.47
N GLU A 215 4.07 -18.61 15.20
CA GLU A 215 5.36 -18.65 14.51
C GLU A 215 5.52 -17.41 13.61
N ASN A 216 6.70 -16.77 13.68
CA ASN A 216 7.06 -15.65 12.82
C ASN A 216 8.00 -16.15 11.71
N PRO A 217 7.54 -16.23 10.44
CA PRO A 217 8.35 -16.70 9.34
C PRO A 217 9.48 -15.70 9.00
N LYS A 218 10.67 -16.20 8.68
CA LYS A 218 11.80 -15.35 8.26
C LYS A 218 11.56 -14.76 6.88
N THR A 219 11.25 -13.47 6.83
CA THR A 219 11.12 -12.69 5.58
C THR A 219 12.48 -12.18 5.08
N TYR A 220 12.48 -11.45 3.96
CA TYR A 220 13.69 -11.00 3.27
C TYR A 220 13.79 -9.48 3.30
N CYS A 221 15.02 -8.93 3.37
CA CYS A 221 15.21 -7.49 3.24
C CYS A 221 16.58 -7.11 2.68
N THR A 222 16.71 -5.84 2.26
CA THR A 222 17.97 -5.29 1.71
C THR A 222 18.88 -4.66 2.76
N LYS A 223 18.63 -4.87 4.06
CA LYS A 223 19.48 -4.41 5.17
C LYS A 223 20.06 -5.60 5.95
N PRO A 224 21.38 -5.67 6.17
CA PRO A 224 21.97 -6.73 6.99
C PRO A 224 21.42 -6.73 8.41
N GLY A 225 21.11 -7.91 8.96
CA GLY A 225 20.65 -8.11 10.33
C GLY A 225 20.07 -9.49 10.56
N ASP A 226 19.76 -9.82 11.83
CA ASP A 226 19.33 -11.18 12.21
C ASP A 226 17.83 -11.44 12.00
N LYS A 227 17.04 -10.37 11.90
CA LYS A 227 15.56 -10.44 11.84
C LYS A 227 15.03 -10.94 10.49
N HIS A 228 15.76 -10.67 9.41
CA HIS A 228 15.35 -10.99 8.05
C HIS A 228 16.52 -11.65 7.30
N ARG A 229 16.21 -12.42 6.27
CA ARG A 229 17.20 -12.93 5.30
C ARG A 229 17.70 -11.75 4.47
N TYR A 230 18.96 -11.36 4.65
CA TYR A 230 19.58 -10.30 3.86
C TYR A 230 19.79 -10.75 2.40
N LEU A 231 19.44 -9.89 1.46
CA LEU A 231 19.75 -10.00 0.04
C LEU A 231 20.30 -8.66 -0.46
N THR A 232 21.21 -8.70 -1.42
CA THR A 232 21.56 -7.49 -2.19
C THR A 232 20.36 -6.99 -3.00
N GLU A 233 20.37 -5.74 -3.47
CA GLU A 233 19.25 -5.22 -4.28
C GLU A 233 19.04 -6.04 -5.57
N GLU A 234 20.11 -6.49 -6.21
CA GLU A 234 20.03 -7.33 -7.41
C GLU A 234 19.38 -8.68 -7.11
N GLU A 235 19.83 -9.37 -6.06
CA GLU A 235 19.25 -10.65 -5.63
C GLU A 235 17.79 -10.50 -5.20
N PHE A 236 17.47 -9.42 -4.48
CA PHE A 236 16.13 -9.11 -4.00
C PHE A 236 15.17 -8.88 -5.17
N ASN A 237 15.61 -8.14 -6.19
CA ASN A 237 14.80 -7.87 -7.38
C ASN A 237 14.63 -9.11 -8.29
N ALA A 238 15.52 -10.10 -8.16
CA ALA A 238 15.41 -11.38 -8.86
C ALA A 238 14.49 -12.40 -8.16
N GLN A 239 14.09 -12.17 -6.91
CA GLN A 239 13.18 -13.06 -6.20
C GLN A 239 11.71 -12.83 -6.63
N ASP A 240 10.95 -13.93 -6.63
CA ASP A 240 9.50 -13.89 -6.78
C ASP A 240 8.83 -13.71 -5.40
N PHE A 241 8.70 -12.46 -4.96
CA PHE A 241 7.98 -12.11 -3.74
C PHE A 241 6.51 -11.83 -4.08
N PHE A 242 5.59 -12.44 -3.33
CA PHE A 242 4.16 -12.12 -3.50
C PHE A 242 3.80 -10.78 -2.84
N GLU A 243 4.55 -10.39 -1.79
CA GLU A 243 4.45 -9.10 -1.14
C GLU A 243 5.83 -8.44 -1.13
N LYS A 244 5.88 -7.19 -1.60
CA LYS A 244 7.06 -6.34 -1.61
C LYS A 244 6.65 -4.95 -1.14
N THR A 245 7.31 -4.45 -0.10
CA THR A 245 7.13 -3.09 0.40
C THR A 245 8.47 -2.39 0.55
N ARG A 246 8.45 -1.05 0.53
CA ARG A 246 9.61 -0.22 0.86
C ARG A 246 9.26 0.66 2.05
N TYR A 247 10.03 0.54 3.12
CA TYR A 247 9.84 1.32 4.35
C TYR A 247 11.16 1.92 4.79
N ALA A 248 11.16 3.23 5.03
CA ALA A 248 12.35 4.01 5.40
C ALA A 248 13.57 3.73 4.50
N GLY A 249 13.35 3.60 3.18
CA GLY A 249 14.39 3.33 2.20
C GLY A 249 14.79 1.87 2.03
N ILE A 250 14.37 0.97 2.93
CA ILE A 250 14.70 -0.47 2.90
C ILE A 250 13.59 -1.25 2.19
N GLN A 251 13.94 -2.23 1.38
CA GLN A 251 12.98 -3.14 0.76
C GLN A 251 12.76 -4.37 1.64
N TYR A 252 11.50 -4.77 1.76
CA TYR A 252 11.05 -5.96 2.49
C TYR A 252 10.24 -6.83 1.54
N GLY A 253 10.44 -8.14 1.63
CA GLY A 253 9.82 -9.10 0.73
C GLY A 253 9.41 -10.37 1.47
N THR A 254 8.24 -10.88 1.14
CA THR A 254 7.69 -12.11 1.71
C THR A 254 7.36 -13.10 0.59
N LYS A 255 7.73 -14.39 0.77
CA LYS A 255 7.36 -15.47 -0.15
C LYS A 255 6.11 -16.20 0.34
N MET A 256 5.31 -16.69 -0.60
CA MET A 256 4.05 -17.37 -0.29
C MET A 256 4.31 -18.65 0.51
N GLU A 257 5.32 -19.42 0.09
CA GLU A 257 5.73 -20.69 0.68
C GLU A 257 6.12 -20.58 2.16
N ASP A 258 6.75 -19.46 2.57
CA ASP A 258 7.15 -19.24 3.97
C ASP A 258 5.91 -19.10 4.89
N ILE A 259 4.81 -18.53 4.37
CA ILE A 259 3.55 -18.36 5.11
C ILE A 259 2.75 -19.67 5.13
N GLU A 260 2.62 -20.30 3.97
CA GLU A 260 1.89 -21.57 3.82
C GLU A 260 2.49 -22.68 4.69
N ALA A 261 3.82 -22.74 4.80
CA ALA A 261 4.51 -23.74 5.62
C ALA A 261 4.14 -23.65 7.11
N VAL A 262 3.90 -22.44 7.63
CA VAL A 262 3.49 -22.22 9.02
C VAL A 262 2.01 -22.54 9.21
N LEU A 263 1.15 -22.03 8.32
CA LEU A 263 -0.29 -22.30 8.38
C LEU A 263 -0.59 -23.81 8.25
N ALA A 264 0.19 -24.55 7.45
CA ALA A 264 0.05 -26.00 7.31
C ALA A 264 0.33 -26.79 8.62
N LYS A 265 1.08 -26.21 9.57
CA LYS A 265 1.28 -26.79 10.91
C LYS A 265 0.08 -26.57 11.84
N GLY A 266 -0.90 -25.77 11.43
CA GLY A 266 -2.00 -25.32 12.28
C GLY A 266 -1.61 -24.18 13.23
N HIS A 267 -0.46 -23.52 12.98
CA HIS A 267 0.01 -22.40 13.79
C HIS A 267 -0.49 -21.07 13.20
N PHE A 268 -0.64 -20.07 14.05
CA PHE A 268 -0.82 -18.69 13.63
C PHE A 268 0.50 -18.12 13.11
N VAL A 269 0.43 -17.42 11.99
CA VAL A 269 1.54 -16.64 11.45
C VAL A 269 1.52 -15.26 12.08
N VAL A 270 2.53 -14.87 12.87
CA VAL A 270 2.58 -13.54 13.50
C VAL A 270 3.59 -12.66 12.79
N MET A 271 3.12 -11.57 12.17
CA MET A 271 3.96 -10.71 11.34
C MET A 271 3.82 -9.22 11.68
N PRO A 272 4.91 -8.57 12.13
CA PRO A 272 5.02 -7.11 12.17
C PRO A 272 5.04 -6.52 10.75
N LEU A 273 4.00 -5.78 10.36
CA LEU A 273 3.84 -5.23 9.02
C LEU A 273 3.42 -3.75 9.07
N ASP A 274 3.55 -3.06 7.93
CA ASP A 274 2.79 -1.84 7.66
C ASP A 274 1.37 -2.19 7.17
N MET A 275 0.53 -1.18 6.93
CA MET A 275 -0.83 -1.43 6.45
C MET A 275 -0.85 -2.04 5.05
N CYS A 276 0.11 -1.66 4.19
CA CYS A 276 0.21 -2.18 2.83
C CYS A 276 0.44 -3.71 2.85
N GLY A 277 1.42 -4.17 3.63
CA GLY A 277 1.71 -5.58 3.84
C GLY A 277 0.55 -6.32 4.48
N ALA A 278 -0.14 -5.74 5.46
CA ALA A 278 -1.31 -6.37 6.08
C ALA A 278 -2.47 -6.61 5.08
N ILE A 279 -2.72 -5.66 4.17
CA ILE A 279 -3.71 -5.80 3.10
C ILE A 279 -3.27 -6.87 2.08
N ALA A 280 -1.98 -6.92 1.74
CA ALA A 280 -1.43 -7.97 0.89
C ALA A 280 -1.62 -9.37 1.52
N MET A 281 -1.40 -9.52 2.84
CA MET A 281 -1.70 -10.78 3.54
C MET A 281 -3.18 -11.13 3.44
N LYS A 282 -4.08 -10.17 3.67
CA LYS A 282 -5.54 -10.40 3.64
C LYS A 282 -6.08 -10.79 2.27
N ARG A 283 -5.39 -10.39 1.19
CA ARG A 283 -5.69 -10.83 -0.18
C ARG A 283 -5.44 -12.32 -0.39
N HIS A 284 -4.42 -12.89 0.25
CA HIS A 284 -3.94 -14.25 -0.01
C HIS A 284 -4.30 -15.25 1.09
N PHE A 285 -4.42 -14.79 2.33
CA PHE A 285 -4.60 -15.63 3.52
C PHE A 285 -5.72 -15.10 4.42
N PRO A 286 -6.40 -15.98 5.19
CA PRO A 286 -7.19 -15.55 6.33
C PRO A 286 -6.31 -14.70 7.25
N THR A 287 -6.66 -13.42 7.42
CA THR A 287 -5.81 -12.45 8.12
C THR A 287 -6.63 -11.61 9.08
N VAL A 288 -6.13 -11.48 10.30
CA VAL A 288 -6.58 -10.53 11.32
C VAL A 288 -5.54 -9.42 11.45
N ILE A 289 -5.99 -8.18 11.31
CA ILE A 289 -5.14 -7.00 11.41
C ILE A 289 -5.29 -6.40 12.81
N VAL A 290 -4.21 -6.40 13.58
CA VAL A 290 -4.19 -5.92 14.97
C VAL A 290 -3.38 -4.64 15.04
N TYR A 291 -4.02 -3.56 15.49
CA TYR A 291 -3.34 -2.30 15.76
C TYR A 291 -2.58 -2.35 17.10
N VAL A 292 -1.26 -2.17 17.07
CA VAL A 292 -0.41 -2.07 18.25
C VAL A 292 -0.27 -0.60 18.64
N ALA A 293 -1.01 -0.21 19.66
CA ALA A 293 -1.06 1.17 20.17
C ALA A 293 0.07 1.43 21.18
N ARG A 294 0.63 2.64 21.13
CA ARG A 294 1.55 3.15 22.15
C ARG A 294 1.48 4.69 22.18
N ASP A 295 1.85 5.27 23.30
CA ASP A 295 1.89 6.73 23.49
C ASP A 295 2.88 7.41 22.55
N LYS A 296 2.46 8.55 21.98
CA LYS A 296 3.23 9.25 20.94
C LYS A 296 4.61 9.70 21.45
N GLU A 297 4.69 10.13 22.71
CA GLU A 297 5.96 10.52 23.32
C GLU A 297 6.95 9.34 23.36
N LEU A 298 6.48 8.16 23.77
CA LEU A 298 7.30 6.95 23.82
C LEU A 298 7.72 6.48 22.42
N LEU A 299 6.81 6.56 21.44
CA LEU A 299 7.15 6.26 20.03
C LEU A 299 8.33 7.12 19.55
N ILE A 300 8.25 8.44 19.80
CA ILE A 300 9.28 9.39 19.38
C ILE A 300 10.58 9.13 20.14
N ARG A 301 10.52 8.91 21.45
CA ARG A 301 11.70 8.61 22.28
C ARG A 301 12.43 7.38 21.76
N ASP A 302 11.72 6.28 21.54
CA ASP A 302 12.29 5.04 21.00
C ASP A 302 12.93 5.26 19.62
N ILE A 303 12.29 6.01 18.71
CA ILE A 303 12.88 6.31 17.39
C ILE A 303 14.18 7.11 17.52
N ILE A 304 14.25 8.05 18.46
CA ILE A 304 15.43 8.89 18.69
C ILE A 304 16.58 8.07 19.29
N GLU A 305 16.28 7.14 20.20
CA GLU A 305 17.28 6.28 20.87
C GLU A 305 17.86 5.19 19.97
N GLN A 306 17.13 4.77 18.92
CA GLN A 306 17.61 3.77 17.96
C GLN A 306 18.75 4.29 17.07
N ASP A 307 19.59 3.36 16.61
CA ASP A 307 20.70 3.62 15.69
C ASP A 307 20.20 3.68 14.23
N TYR A 308 19.50 4.77 13.93
CA TYR A 308 19.03 5.15 12.60
C TYR A 308 19.74 6.40 12.12
N SER A 309 19.88 6.55 10.79
CA SER A 309 20.34 7.82 10.21
C SER A 309 19.34 8.94 10.52
N ILE A 310 19.79 10.20 10.43
CA ILE A 310 18.92 11.37 10.67
C ILE A 310 17.74 11.36 9.70
N GLU A 311 17.97 10.96 8.46
CA GLU A 311 16.96 10.83 7.41
C GLU A 311 15.93 9.76 7.78
N GLU A 312 16.35 8.57 8.20
CA GLU A 312 15.45 7.49 8.62
C GLU A 312 14.63 7.90 9.86
N LYS A 313 15.24 8.55 10.86
CA LYS A 313 14.53 9.09 12.04
C LYS A 313 13.47 10.10 11.63
N THR A 314 13.83 11.03 10.74
CA THR A 314 12.93 12.07 10.25
C THR A 314 11.71 11.47 9.56
N LEU A 315 11.92 10.51 8.65
CA LEU A 315 10.84 9.82 7.94
C LEU A 315 9.90 9.08 8.90
N ARG A 316 10.47 8.33 9.87
CA ARG A 316 9.70 7.59 10.88
C ARG A 316 8.92 8.50 11.84
N ILE A 317 9.40 9.72 12.12
CA ILE A 317 8.68 10.68 12.97
C ILE A 317 7.54 11.32 12.21
N LEU A 318 7.76 11.71 10.95
CA LEU A 318 6.72 12.29 10.09
C LEU A 318 5.57 11.31 9.81
N SER A 319 5.84 10.00 9.79
CA SER A 319 4.83 8.97 9.55
C SER A 319 3.88 8.72 10.73
N ILE A 320 4.24 9.08 11.97
CA ILE A 320 3.54 8.61 13.18
C ILE A 320 2.05 8.94 13.14
N ASP A 321 1.69 10.19 12.84
CA ASP A 321 0.29 10.61 12.90
C ASP A 321 -0.55 9.94 11.82
N ALA A 322 0.01 9.74 10.62
CA ALA A 322 -0.65 8.98 9.56
C ALA A 322 -0.82 7.50 9.96
N GLU A 323 0.23 6.87 10.48
CA GLU A 323 0.19 5.47 10.95
C GLU A 323 -0.77 5.28 12.13
N LYS A 324 -0.94 6.28 13.00
CA LYS A 324 -1.91 6.23 14.11
C LYS A 324 -3.36 6.21 13.63
N ARG A 325 -3.67 6.85 12.50
CA ARG A 325 -5.02 6.81 11.91
C ARG A 325 -5.40 5.41 11.43
N ASN A 326 -4.42 4.56 11.11
CA ASN A 326 -4.65 3.17 10.71
C ASN A 326 -5.38 2.35 11.79
N ARG A 327 -5.39 2.80 13.06
CA ARG A 327 -6.20 2.17 14.10
C ARG A 327 -7.67 2.01 13.70
N GLN A 328 -8.22 2.93 12.90
CA GLN A 328 -9.63 2.93 12.51
C GLN A 328 -9.98 1.82 11.48
N ILE A 329 -8.98 1.25 10.82
CA ILE A 329 -9.15 0.26 9.75
C ILE A 329 -8.67 -1.14 10.16
N CYS A 330 -8.16 -1.30 11.39
CA CYS A 330 -7.77 -2.59 11.94
C CYS A 330 -8.95 -3.35 12.55
N ASP A 331 -8.87 -4.69 12.56
CA ASP A 331 -9.90 -5.56 13.12
C ASP A 331 -9.92 -5.49 14.67
N TYR A 332 -8.74 -5.38 15.29
CA TYR A 332 -8.54 -5.26 16.74
C TYR A 332 -7.49 -4.20 17.08
N ALA A 333 -7.42 -3.78 18.35
CA ALA A 333 -6.36 -2.90 18.85
C ALA A 333 -5.93 -3.30 20.26
N VAL A 334 -4.61 -3.42 20.47
CA VAL A 334 -3.98 -3.73 21.76
C VAL A 334 -3.13 -2.56 22.23
N ASN A 335 -3.11 -2.29 23.54
CA ASN A 335 -2.27 -1.23 24.10
C ASN A 335 -0.94 -1.79 24.62
N ASN A 336 0.16 -1.46 23.93
CA ASN A 336 1.48 -1.99 24.22
C ASN A 336 2.31 -1.07 25.14
N MET A 337 1.81 -0.86 26.36
CA MET A 337 2.57 -0.20 27.43
C MET A 337 3.39 -1.20 28.25
N ASP A 338 2.90 -2.43 28.35
CA ASP A 338 3.58 -3.59 28.91
C ASP A 338 3.42 -4.75 27.92
N VAL A 339 4.53 -5.25 27.37
CA VAL A 339 4.53 -6.31 26.36
C VAL A 339 3.89 -7.59 26.90
N SER A 340 4.11 -7.93 28.18
CA SER A 340 3.56 -9.15 28.78
C SER A 340 2.05 -9.06 28.99
N ALA A 341 1.54 -7.86 29.30
CA ALA A 341 0.10 -7.61 29.35
C ALA A 341 -0.52 -7.66 27.94
N ALA A 342 0.12 -6.99 26.96
CA ALA A 342 -0.34 -6.96 25.57
C ALA A 342 -0.34 -8.36 24.91
N THR A 343 0.69 -9.18 25.17
CA THR A 343 0.76 -10.57 24.68
C THR A 343 -0.40 -11.40 25.21
N ARG A 344 -0.72 -11.29 26.51
CA ARG A 344 -1.85 -12.01 27.12
C ARG A 344 -3.18 -11.55 26.54
N GLU A 345 -3.42 -10.24 26.49
CA GLU A 345 -4.63 -9.66 25.89
C GLU A 345 -4.83 -10.14 24.46
N LEU A 346 -3.76 -10.14 23.65
CA LEU A 346 -3.85 -10.56 22.27
C LEU A 346 -4.05 -12.08 22.13
N SER A 347 -3.35 -12.92 22.92
CA SER A 347 -3.58 -14.37 22.91
C SER A 347 -5.02 -14.70 23.27
N ASP A 348 -5.57 -14.06 24.30
CA ASP A 348 -6.96 -14.27 24.74
C ASP A 348 -7.96 -13.89 23.65
N VAL A 349 -7.72 -12.77 22.94
CA VAL A 349 -8.56 -12.34 21.81
C VAL A 349 -8.48 -13.35 20.66
N LEU A 350 -7.29 -13.84 20.34
CA LEU A 350 -7.09 -14.80 19.26
C LEU A 350 -7.77 -16.13 19.57
N GLU A 351 -7.62 -16.65 20.79
CA GLU A 351 -8.23 -17.91 21.23
C GLU A 351 -9.75 -17.82 21.39
N SER A 352 -10.25 -16.77 22.03
CA SER A 352 -11.69 -16.62 22.33
C SER A 352 -12.57 -16.38 21.10
N ASN A 353 -11.98 -15.91 20.00
CA ASN A 353 -12.70 -15.61 18.77
C ASN A 353 -12.38 -16.59 17.63
N CYS A 354 -11.66 -17.69 17.90
CA CYS A 354 -11.46 -18.76 16.93
C CYS A 354 -12.78 -19.49 16.61
N LEU A 355 -13.10 -19.60 15.32
CA LEU A 355 -14.15 -20.47 14.79
C LEU A 355 -13.62 -21.85 14.41
#